data_AF-A0A6J6FNE8-F1
#
_entry.id   AF-A0A6J6FNE8-F1
#
_cell.length_a   1.000
_cell.length_b   1.000
_cell.length_c   1.000
_cell.angle_alpha   90.00
_cell.angle_beta   90.00
_cell.angle_gamma   90.00
#
_symmetry.space_group_name_H-M   'P 1'
#
loop_
_entity.id
_entity.type
_entity.pdbx_description
1 polymer ?
#
loop_
_entity_poly.entity_id
_entity_poly.type
_entity_poly.pdbx_seq_one_letter_code
_entity_poly.pdbx_strand_id
1 'polypeptide(L)' 'MEIGCYQGLRHRRGLPVRGQRTHTNARTRKGPKKTVAGKKKVAR' A
#
# COMPACT_ATOMS: atom_id res chain seq x y z
N MET A 1 -8.54 6.59 15.01
CA MET A 1 -8.43 7.48 13.83
C MET A 1 -9.56 8.51 13.82
N GLU A 2 -10.01 8.99 14.97
CA GLU A 2 -11.17 9.90 15.04
C GLU A 2 -10.82 11.34 14.67
N ILE A 3 -9.57 11.75 14.86
CA ILE A 3 -9.15 13.16 14.77
C ILE A 3 -8.88 13.62 13.33
N GLY A 4 -9.21 12.82 12.30
CA GLY A 4 -8.99 13.18 10.89
C GLY A 4 -7.53 13.43 10.46
N CYS A 5 -6.56 13.24 11.35
CA CYS A 5 -5.16 13.55 11.08
C CYS A 5 -4.57 12.67 9.96
N TYR A 6 -3.56 13.18 9.25
CA TYR A 6 -2.92 12.47 8.13
C TYR A 6 -2.42 11.07 8.54
N GLN A 7 -1.82 10.95 9.72
CA GLN A 7 -1.37 9.65 10.25
C GLN A 7 -2.54 8.67 10.42
N GLY A 8 -3.68 9.14 10.93
CA GLY A 8 -4.90 8.35 11.08
C GLY A 8 -5.46 7.88 9.73
N LEU A 9 -5.54 8.77 8.74
CA LEU A 9 -5.99 8.44 7.38
C LEU A 9 -5.10 7.37 6.73
N ARG A 10 -3.79 7.49 6.89
CA ARG A 10 -2.80 6.54 6.37
C ARG A 10 -2.91 5.19 7.07
N HIS A 11 -3.11 5.16 8.38
CA HIS A 11 -3.42 3.92 9.10
C HIS A 11 -4.71 3.27 8.59
N ARG A 12 -5.78 4.04 8.32
CA ARG A 12 -7.06 3.51 7.79
C ARG A 12 -6.87 2.82 6.45
N ARG A 13 -6.04 3.42 5.60
CA ARG A 13 -5.75 2.93 4.25
C ARG A 13 -4.70 1.83 4.21
N GLY A 14 -4.18 1.37 5.35
CA GLY A 14 -3.10 0.37 5.39
C GLY A 14 -1.81 0.86 4.74
N LEU A 15 -1.51 2.15 4.83
CA LEU A 15 -0.32 2.77 4.26
C LEU A 15 0.70 3.13 5.36
N PRO A 16 2.00 3.22 5.02
CA PRO A 16 2.99 3.71 5.97
C PRO A 16 2.74 5.17 6.40
N VAL A 17 2.96 5.46 7.67
CA VAL A 17 2.71 6.79 8.27
C VAL A 17 3.94 7.70 8.31
N ARG A 18 5.16 7.14 8.29
CA ARG A 18 6.43 7.88 8.46
C ARG A 18 6.98 8.48 7.14
N GLY A 19 6.11 8.90 6.23
CA GLY A 19 6.54 9.53 4.96
C GLY A 19 7.24 8.61 3.94
N GLN A 20 7.26 7.30 4.16
CA GLN A 20 7.90 6.34 3.26
C GLN A 20 7.24 6.32 1.88
N ARG A 21 8.05 6.11 0.83
CA ARG A 21 7.57 5.98 -0.56
C ARG A 21 6.64 4.78 -0.70
N THR A 22 5.47 4.98 -1.30
CA THR A 22 4.45 3.92 -1.41
C THR A 22 4.25 3.35 -2.82
N HIS A 23 4.89 3.92 -3.84
CA HIS A 23 4.74 3.46 -5.22
C HIS A 23 5.28 2.04 -5.43
N THR A 24 6.46 1.73 -4.88
CA THR A 24 7.17 0.46 -5.11
C THR A 24 7.17 -0.44 -3.87
N ASN A 25 7.92 -0.06 -2.83
CA ASN A 25 8.27 -0.91 -1.69
C ASN A 25 7.55 -0.49 -0.42
N ALA A 26 6.32 -0.98 -0.24
CA ALA A 26 5.54 -0.76 0.99
C ALA A 26 4.76 -2.02 1.40
N ARG A 27 5.26 -3.22 1.06
CA ARG A 27 4.54 -4.49 1.18
C ARG A 27 4.30 -4.92 2.61
N THR A 28 5.21 -4.63 3.53
CA THR A 28 5.03 -4.92 4.96
C THR A 28 3.76 -4.29 5.53
N ARG A 29 3.39 -3.08 5.06
CA ARG A 29 2.17 -2.39 5.52
C ARG A 29 0.98 -2.54 4.57
N LYS A 30 1.20 -2.52 3.25
CA LYS A 30 0.14 -2.68 2.22
C LYS A 30 -0.36 -4.12 2.08
N GLY A 31 0.40 -5.09 2.58
CA GLY A 31 0.17 -6.50 2.36
C GLY A 31 0.72 -7.01 1.00
N PRO A 32 0.43 -8.29 0.71
CA PRO A 32 0.89 -8.97 -0.51
C PRO A 32 0.49 -8.24 -1.79
N LYS A 33 1.28 -8.43 -2.86
CA LYS A 33 1.02 -7.80 -4.16
C LYS A 33 -0.30 -8.34 -4.73
N LYS A 34 -1.36 -7.54 -4.63
CA LYS A 34 -2.60 -7.75 -5.38
C LYS A 34 -2.30 -7.46 -6.85
N THR A 35 -2.03 -8.50 -7.63
CA THR A 35 -1.92 -8.39 -9.08
C THR A 35 -3.32 -8.17 -9.65
N VAL A 36 -3.58 -7.00 -10.21
CA VAL A 36 -4.80 -6.78 -10.99
C VAL A 36 -4.66 -7.66 -12.24
N ALA A 37 -5.59 -8.61 -12.42
CA ALA A 37 -5.59 -9.50 -13.59
C ALA A 37 -5.62 -8.64 -14.86
N GLY A 38 -4.75 -8.95 -15.84
CA GLY A 38 -4.66 -8.21 -17.09
C GLY A 38 -3.25 -8.04 -17.69
N LYS A 39 -2.18 -8.38 -16.95
CA LYS A 39 -0.84 -8.48 -17.56
C LYS A 39 -0.51 -9.95 -17.79
N LYS A 40 -0.53 -10.36 -19.07
CA LYS A 40 -0.07 -11.66 -19.57
C LYS A 40 1.19 -12.04 -18.78
N LYS A 41 1.15 -13.15 -18.02
CA LYS A 41 2.37 -13.77 -17.53
C LYS A 41 3.19 -14.06 -18.78
N VAL A 42 4.37 -13.46 -18.92
CA VAL A 42 5.39 -14.01 -19.80
C VAL A 42 5.74 -15.34 -19.15
N ALA A 43 5.18 -16.42 -19.68
CA ALA A 43 5.63 -17.75 -19.35
C ALA A 43 7.11 -17.80 -19.76
N ARG A 44 7.96 -18.26 -18.84
CA ARG A 44 9.34 -18.57 -19.17
C ARG A 44 9.36 -19.74 -20.15
#